data_AF-A0A2Z5Y259-F1
#
_entry.id   AF-A0A2Z5Y259-F1
#
_cell.length_a   1.000
_cell.length_b   1.000
_cell.length_c   1.000
_cell.angle_alpha   90.00
_cell.angle_beta   90.00
_cell.angle_gamma   90.00
#
_symmetry.space_group_name_H-M   'P 1'
#
loop_
_entity.id
_entity.type
_entity.pdbx_description
1 polymer ?
#
loop_
_entity_poly.entity_id
_entity_poly.type
_entity_poly.pdbx_seq_one_letter_code
_entity_poly.pdbx_strand_id
1 'polypeptide(L)'
;MKKIVSAFLALMVIFSGFIVINLYQTKDQERLENIEQTSNSFKIYVSNTTQTPDKMLPFFQKLSDEKKISIIRTDFPKDKVLKSVIINQASFPFQNFFQKDNVHTIFHNKDVIYSSSKKNLRKTNQTIPTFVASPVIELQSLYNYFSNNDKSANGIYTIIPKSNKNKEVLLKEMSDFFGLTIKDLQTPKMHSKKDT
;
A
#
# COMPACT_ATOMS: atom_id res chain seq x y z
N MET A 1 -15.92 -37.13 35.71
CA MET A 1 -16.81 -36.36 34.81
C MET A 1 -16.60 -34.85 34.88
N LYS A 2 -16.83 -34.16 36.01
CA LYS A 2 -16.70 -32.68 36.09
C LYS A 2 -15.35 -32.12 35.61
N LYS A 3 -14.23 -32.76 35.98
CA LYS A 3 -12.87 -32.36 35.54
C LYS A 3 -12.66 -32.52 34.03
N ILE A 4 -13.25 -33.56 33.44
CA ILE A 4 -13.16 -33.84 32.00
C ILE A 4 -13.99 -32.80 31.23
N VAL A 5 -15.23 -32.57 31.66
CA VAL A 5 -16.10 -31.52 31.07
C VAL A 5 -15.46 -30.14 31.17
N SER A 6 -14.85 -29.81 32.32
CA SER A 6 -14.13 -28.55 32.50
C SER A 6 -12.91 -28.41 31.57
N ALA A 7 -12.17 -29.50 31.32
CA ALA A 7 -11.06 -29.50 30.37
C ALA A 7 -11.55 -29.29 28.93
N PHE A 8 -12.64 -29.95 28.53
CA PHE A 8 -13.26 -29.74 27.22
C PHE A 8 -13.79 -28.32 27.04
N LEU A 9 -14.40 -27.73 28.07
CA LEU A 9 -14.86 -26.34 28.03
C LEU A 9 -13.68 -25.36 27.90
N ALA A 10 -12.60 -25.57 28.64
CA ALA A 10 -11.38 -24.75 28.50
C ALA A 10 -10.78 -24.86 27.08
N LEU A 11 -10.74 -26.08 26.53
CA LEU A 11 -10.27 -26.33 25.17
C LEU A 11 -11.15 -25.64 24.13
N MET A 12 -12.48 -25.67 24.30
CA MET A 12 -13.41 -24.95 23.43
C MET A 12 -13.17 -23.44 23.45
N VAL A 13 -12.98 -22.84 24.62
CA VAL A 13 -12.67 -21.40 24.75
C VAL A 13 -11.36 -21.05 24.04
N ILE A 14 -10.33 -21.89 24.19
CA ILE A 14 -9.04 -21.70 23.51
C ILE A 14 -9.22 -21.77 21.98
N PHE A 15 -9.93 -22.77 21.46
CA PHE A 15 -10.18 -22.89 20.03
C PHE A 15 -11.02 -21.75 19.47
N SER A 16 -12.06 -21.31 20.18
CA SER A 16 -12.82 -20.12 19.80
C SER A 16 -11.91 -18.88 19.75
N GLY A 17 -10.99 -18.74 20.69
CA GLY A 17 -9.97 -17.69 20.69
C GLY A 17 -9.09 -17.74 19.44
N PHE A 18 -8.59 -18.93 19.06
CA PHE A 18 -7.79 -19.09 17.84
C PHE A 18 -8.56 -18.76 16.56
N ILE A 19 -9.83 -19.16 16.46
CA ILE A 19 -10.69 -18.81 15.32
C ILE A 19 -10.83 -17.29 15.21
N VAL A 20 -11.14 -16.61 16.32
CA VAL A 20 -11.27 -15.15 16.35
C VAL A 20 -9.96 -14.49 15.93
N ILE A 21 -8.83 -14.89 16.52
CA ILE A 21 -7.52 -14.34 16.17
C ILE A 21 -7.23 -14.52 14.68
N ASN A 22 -7.45 -15.71 14.13
CA ASN A 22 -7.20 -15.99 12.72
C ASN A 22 -8.06 -15.12 11.80
N LEU A 23 -9.35 -14.95 12.11
CA LEU A 23 -10.24 -14.06 11.35
C LEU A 23 -9.76 -12.61 11.34
N TYR A 24 -9.36 -12.08 12.50
CA TYR A 24 -8.85 -10.70 12.58
C TYR A 24 -7.47 -10.56 11.93
N GLN A 25 -6.61 -11.57 11.98
CA GLN A 25 -5.34 -11.60 11.25
C GLN A 25 -5.55 -11.50 9.74
N THR A 26 -6.44 -12.32 9.18
CA THR A 26 -6.77 -12.29 7.75
C THR A 26 -7.34 -10.94 7.33
N LYS A 27 -8.30 -10.40 8.11
CA LYS A 27 -8.87 -9.08 7.84
C LYS A 27 -7.83 -7.96 7.92
N ASP A 28 -6.92 -8.01 8.88
CA ASP A 28 -5.88 -7.01 9.01
C ASP A 28 -4.87 -7.11 7.85
N GLN A 29 -4.52 -8.32 7.41
CA GLN A 29 -3.71 -8.50 6.21
C GLN A 29 -4.40 -7.90 4.97
N GLU A 30 -5.66 -8.24 4.70
CA GLU A 30 -6.41 -7.69 3.57
C GLU A 30 -6.49 -6.15 3.63
N ARG A 31 -6.70 -5.60 4.83
CA ARG A 31 -6.69 -4.16 5.07
C ARG A 31 -5.33 -3.55 4.75
N LEU A 32 -4.22 -4.15 5.18
CA LEU A 32 -2.87 -3.65 4.93
C LEU A 32 -2.48 -3.71 3.45
N GLU A 33 -2.86 -4.78 2.77
CA GLU A 33 -2.62 -4.94 1.34
C GLU A 33 -3.39 -3.91 0.50
N ASN A 34 -4.51 -3.38 1.03
CA ASN A 34 -5.41 -2.44 0.36
C ASN A 34 -5.59 -1.12 1.13
N ILE A 35 -4.68 -0.78 2.04
CA ILE A 35 -4.81 0.33 2.99
C ILE A 35 -4.96 1.69 2.29
N GLU A 36 -4.48 1.80 1.06
CA GLU A 36 -4.59 2.98 0.23
C GLU A 36 -5.94 3.15 -0.50
N GLN A 37 -6.77 2.12 -0.50
CA GLN A 37 -7.98 2.14 -1.31
C GLN A 37 -9.00 3.15 -0.75
N THR A 38 -9.57 3.91 -1.67
CA THR A 38 -10.68 4.83 -1.44
C THR A 38 -11.75 4.59 -2.51
N SER A 39 -12.94 5.15 -2.34
CA SER A 39 -14.04 5.05 -3.32
C SER A 39 -13.69 5.56 -4.72
N ASN A 40 -12.72 6.47 -4.82
CA ASN A 40 -12.28 7.07 -6.08
C ASN A 40 -10.99 6.45 -6.63
N SER A 41 -10.31 5.61 -5.84
CA SER A 41 -9.03 5.03 -6.23
C SER A 41 -9.17 3.98 -7.32
N PHE A 42 -8.14 3.81 -8.13
CA PHE A 42 -8.06 2.73 -9.11
C PHE A 42 -6.63 2.24 -9.26
N LYS A 43 -6.47 0.94 -9.53
CA LYS A 43 -5.16 0.34 -9.78
C LYS A 43 -4.79 0.44 -11.26
N ILE A 44 -3.51 0.64 -11.51
CA ILE A 44 -2.87 0.42 -12.81
C ILE A 44 -1.74 -0.61 -12.66
N TYR A 45 -1.52 -1.38 -13.72
CA TYR A 45 -0.56 -2.46 -13.80
C TYR A 45 0.44 -2.14 -14.91
N VAL A 46 1.60 -1.60 -14.51
CA VAL A 46 2.66 -1.26 -15.46
C VAL A 46 3.52 -2.49 -15.67
N SER A 47 3.60 -2.96 -16.90
CA SER A 47 4.40 -4.12 -17.30
C SER A 47 5.05 -3.87 -18.65
N ASN A 48 6.26 -4.39 -18.86
CA ASN A 48 7.01 -4.25 -20.11
C ASN A 48 7.17 -2.80 -20.62
N THR A 49 7.19 -1.81 -19.73
CA THR A 49 7.44 -0.43 -20.13
C THR A 49 8.94 -0.21 -20.39
N THR A 50 9.24 0.64 -21.37
CA THR A 50 10.60 1.14 -21.63
C THR A 50 10.93 2.39 -20.81
N GLN A 51 9.96 2.93 -20.05
CA GLN A 51 10.18 4.09 -19.20
C GLN A 51 11.03 3.73 -17.98
N THR A 52 12.00 4.59 -17.67
CA THR A 52 12.87 4.45 -16.49
C THR A 52 12.24 5.12 -15.28
N PRO A 53 12.60 4.71 -14.05
CA PRO A 53 12.20 5.42 -12.83
C PRO A 53 12.51 6.92 -12.86
N ASP A 54 13.65 7.31 -13.43
CA ASP A 54 14.07 8.71 -13.56
C ASP A 54 13.13 9.57 -14.40
N LYS A 55 12.46 8.97 -15.41
CA LYS A 55 11.41 9.66 -16.19
C LYS A 55 10.05 9.59 -15.51
N MET A 56 9.77 8.46 -14.86
CA MET A 56 8.48 8.21 -14.21
C MET A 56 8.26 9.10 -12.98
N LEU A 57 9.29 9.31 -12.16
CA LEU A 57 9.18 10.12 -10.94
C LEU A 57 8.76 11.57 -11.23
N PRO A 58 9.42 12.33 -12.15
CA PRO A 58 8.95 13.66 -12.54
C PRO A 58 7.54 13.66 -13.15
N PHE A 59 7.21 12.66 -13.98
CA PHE A 59 5.87 12.53 -14.55
C PHE A 59 4.80 12.37 -13.47
N PHE A 60 5.00 11.46 -12.52
CA PHE A 60 4.09 11.26 -11.39
C PHE A 60 4.01 12.47 -10.47
N GLN A 61 5.13 13.15 -10.21
CA GLN A 61 5.12 14.39 -9.43
C GLN A 61 4.28 15.47 -10.11
N LYS A 62 4.45 15.66 -11.43
CA LYS A 62 3.62 16.58 -12.22
C LYS A 62 2.13 16.25 -12.11
N LEU A 63 1.75 14.99 -12.28
CA LEU A 63 0.35 14.57 -12.14
C LEU A 63 -0.19 14.83 -10.73
N SER A 64 0.62 14.52 -9.70
CA SER A 64 0.27 14.78 -8.30
C SER A 64 -0.03 16.26 -8.06
N ASP A 65 0.82 17.15 -8.59
CA ASP A 65 0.71 18.59 -8.38
C ASP A 65 -0.43 19.22 -9.17
N GLU A 66 -0.59 18.85 -10.45
CA GLU A 66 -1.59 19.44 -11.36
C GLU A 66 -3.00 18.86 -11.13
N LYS A 67 -3.10 17.54 -11.00
CA LYS A 67 -4.40 16.83 -10.93
C LYS A 67 -4.82 16.50 -9.49
N LYS A 68 -4.01 16.87 -8.49
CA LYS A 68 -4.25 16.64 -7.06
C LYS A 68 -4.50 15.16 -6.75
N ILE A 69 -3.57 14.31 -7.16
CA ILE A 69 -3.65 12.86 -6.98
C ILE A 69 -2.47 12.36 -6.13
N SER A 70 -2.69 11.28 -5.40
CA SER A 70 -1.62 10.54 -4.74
C SER A 70 -1.40 9.24 -5.48
N ILE A 71 -0.16 8.78 -5.54
CA ILE A 71 0.22 7.59 -6.30
C ILE A 71 0.99 6.68 -5.35
N ILE A 72 0.49 5.46 -5.15
CA ILE A 72 1.09 4.48 -4.25
C ILE A 72 1.46 3.24 -5.03
N ARG A 73 2.75 2.94 -5.09
CA ARG A 73 3.26 1.66 -5.53
C ARG A 73 3.16 0.63 -4.40
N THR A 74 2.68 -0.57 -4.71
CA THR A 74 2.66 -1.69 -3.77
C THR A 74 3.62 -2.78 -4.22
N ASP A 75 4.50 -3.19 -3.32
CA ASP A 75 5.42 -4.31 -3.50
C ASP A 75 5.29 -5.29 -2.32
N PHE A 76 5.51 -6.58 -2.58
CA PHE A 76 5.40 -7.66 -1.58
C PHE A 76 6.72 -8.40 -1.37
N PRO A 77 7.76 -7.75 -0.83
CA PRO A 77 9.01 -8.44 -0.53
C PRO A 77 8.85 -9.36 0.69
N LYS A 78 8.95 -10.68 0.49
CA LYS A 78 8.85 -11.71 1.55
C LYS A 78 7.67 -11.46 2.51
N ASP A 79 7.96 -11.15 3.77
CA ASP A 79 6.98 -11.07 4.87
C ASP A 79 6.49 -9.64 5.15
N LYS A 80 6.65 -8.72 4.19
CA LYS A 80 6.19 -7.34 4.34
C LYS A 80 5.40 -6.82 3.15
N VAL A 81 4.49 -5.90 3.45
CA VAL A 81 3.81 -5.06 2.47
C VAL A 81 4.55 -3.73 2.40
N LEU A 82 5.18 -3.45 1.27
CA LEU A 82 5.90 -2.20 1.04
C LEU A 82 5.04 -1.25 0.21
N LYS A 83 4.71 -0.10 0.77
CA LYS A 83 4.00 1.00 0.10
C LYS A 83 4.99 2.12 -0.17
N SER A 84 5.11 2.53 -1.43
CA SER A 84 6.01 3.62 -1.83
C SER A 84 5.20 4.72 -2.53
N VAL A 85 5.26 5.95 -2.02
CA VAL A 85 4.25 6.98 -2.36
C VAL A 85 4.82 8.29 -2.92
N ILE A 86 4.08 8.88 -3.85
CA ILE A 86 4.07 10.33 -4.15
C ILE A 86 2.77 10.89 -3.59
N ILE A 87 2.88 11.87 -2.69
CA ILE A 87 1.75 12.37 -1.90
C ILE A 87 1.21 13.66 -2.49
N ASN A 88 -0.11 13.70 -2.64
CA ASN A 88 -0.87 14.94 -2.64
C ASN A 88 -1.75 14.99 -1.38
N GLN A 89 -1.62 16.09 -0.63
CA GLN A 89 -2.34 16.30 0.63
C GLN A 89 -3.87 16.22 0.49
N ALA A 90 -4.41 16.62 -0.66
CA ALA A 90 -5.85 16.67 -0.86
C ALA A 90 -6.48 15.30 -1.18
N SER A 91 -5.67 14.27 -1.43
CA SER A 91 -6.17 12.96 -1.83
C SER A 91 -5.57 11.77 -1.09
N PHE A 92 -4.42 11.93 -0.43
CA PHE A 92 -3.82 10.83 0.34
C PHE A 92 -4.71 10.44 1.53
N PRO A 93 -5.00 9.13 1.73
CA PRO A 93 -5.92 8.67 2.77
C PRO A 93 -5.21 8.54 4.13
N PHE A 94 -4.85 9.66 4.76
CA PHE A 94 -4.10 9.68 6.03
C PHE A 94 -4.72 8.80 7.13
N GLN A 95 -6.04 8.84 7.25
CA GLN A 95 -6.78 8.09 8.28
C GLN A 95 -6.66 6.57 8.13
N ASN A 96 -6.43 6.07 6.91
CA ASN A 96 -6.24 4.64 6.72
C ASN A 96 -4.87 4.17 7.22
N PHE A 97 -3.85 5.04 7.10
CA PHE A 97 -2.47 4.75 7.47
C PHE A 97 -2.14 5.09 8.92
N PHE A 98 -2.79 6.12 9.49
CA PHE A 98 -2.45 6.66 10.80
C PHE A 98 -3.72 6.90 11.64
N GLN A 99 -3.68 6.50 12.91
CA GLN A 99 -4.82 6.64 13.84
C GLN A 99 -4.99 8.05 14.42
N LYS A 100 -3.99 8.93 14.27
CA LYS A 100 -4.03 10.28 14.85
C LYS A 100 -4.55 11.27 13.82
N ASP A 101 -5.64 11.94 14.16
CA ASP A 101 -6.33 12.92 13.30
C ASP A 101 -5.45 14.08 12.81
N ASN A 102 -4.31 14.33 13.49
CA ASN A 102 -3.42 15.47 13.20
C ASN A 102 -2.24 15.13 12.27
N VAL A 103 -2.18 13.93 11.69
CA VAL A 103 -1.11 13.60 10.73
C VAL A 103 -1.51 14.10 9.34
N HIS A 104 -1.17 15.35 9.06
CA HIS A 104 -1.38 15.97 7.74
C HIS A 104 -0.07 16.22 7.00
N THR A 105 1.09 15.85 7.57
CA THR A 105 2.37 15.96 6.86
C THR A 105 3.25 14.76 7.20
N ILE A 106 3.71 14.06 6.17
CA ILE A 106 4.63 12.93 6.25
C ILE A 106 5.73 13.09 5.19
N PHE A 107 6.89 12.47 5.39
CA PHE A 107 8.08 12.60 4.53
C PHE A 107 8.72 14.00 4.46
N HIS A 108 8.85 14.69 5.59
CA HIS A 108 9.71 15.90 5.70
C HIS A 108 11.17 15.62 5.29
N ASN A 109 11.61 14.36 5.43
CA ASN A 109 12.83 13.84 4.87
C ASN A 109 12.48 12.62 4.00
N LYS A 110 13.02 12.57 2.77
CA LYS A 110 12.74 11.52 1.79
C LYS A 110 13.17 10.12 2.25
N ASP A 111 14.12 10.04 3.18
CA ASP A 111 14.68 8.79 3.73
C ASP A 111 13.89 8.21 4.91
N VAL A 112 12.80 8.88 5.28
CA VAL A 112 11.92 8.43 6.35
C VAL A 112 11.13 7.20 5.88
N ILE A 113 11.05 6.20 6.76
CA ILE A 113 10.20 5.02 6.59
C ILE A 113 9.29 4.94 7.81
N TYR A 114 7.98 4.82 7.56
CA TYR A 114 6.98 4.54 8.59
C TYR A 114 6.72 3.04 8.59
N SER A 115 6.66 2.40 9.76
CA SER A 115 6.47 0.96 9.86
C SER A 115 5.48 0.60 10.96
N SER A 116 4.80 -0.55 10.82
CA SER A 116 4.08 -1.18 11.93
C SER A 116 5.01 -1.86 12.93
N SER A 117 6.24 -2.20 12.53
CA SER A 117 7.21 -2.89 13.40
C SER A 117 8.04 -1.91 14.22
N LYS A 118 8.01 -2.07 15.55
CA LYS A 118 8.84 -1.28 16.47
C LYS A 118 10.35 -1.48 16.29
N LYS A 119 10.77 -2.58 15.66
CA LYS A 119 12.21 -2.87 15.42
C LYS A 119 12.84 -1.92 14.39
N ASN A 120 12.02 -1.30 13.53
CA ASN A 120 12.46 -0.38 12.46
C ASN A 120 12.20 1.11 12.81
N LEU A 121 11.82 1.43 14.05
CA LEU A 121 11.50 2.79 14.53
C LEU A 121 12.69 3.77 14.57
N ARG A 122 13.85 3.44 13.99
CA ARG A 122 15.08 4.25 14.11
C ARG A 122 14.94 5.71 13.60
N LYS A 123 13.82 6.10 12.96
CA LYS A 123 13.67 7.42 12.33
C LYS A 123 12.31 8.14 12.51
N THR A 124 11.26 7.57 13.13
CA THR A 124 9.97 8.28 13.32
C THR A 124 9.20 7.87 14.58
N ASN A 125 8.37 8.79 15.10
CA ASN A 125 7.43 8.56 16.22
C ASN A 125 6.03 8.11 15.75
N GLN A 126 5.87 7.74 14.47
CA GLN A 126 4.57 7.43 13.88
C GLN A 126 4.59 6.00 13.33
N THR A 127 3.65 5.18 13.79
CA THR A 127 3.50 3.78 13.41
C THR A 127 2.19 3.55 12.67
N ILE A 128 2.23 2.69 11.66
CA ILE A 128 1.00 2.19 11.02
C ILE A 128 0.41 1.13 11.96
N PRO A 129 -0.86 1.26 12.40
CA PRO A 129 -1.46 0.31 13.32
C PRO A 129 -1.65 -1.06 12.63
N THR A 130 -1.42 -2.13 13.38
CA THR A 130 -1.72 -3.51 12.96
C THR A 130 -2.33 -4.27 14.14
N PHE A 131 -3.19 -5.24 13.84
CA PHE A 131 -3.83 -6.11 14.84
C PHE A 131 -2.81 -7.05 15.50
N VAL A 132 -1.89 -7.57 14.69
CA VAL A 132 -0.77 -8.43 15.11
C VAL A 132 0.53 -7.94 14.51
N ALA A 133 1.68 -8.46 14.97
CA ALA A 133 3.00 -8.02 14.51
C ALA A 133 3.34 -8.41 13.05
N SER A 134 2.48 -9.19 12.37
CA SER A 134 2.69 -9.70 11.01
C SER A 134 1.38 -9.70 10.20
N PRO A 135 1.37 -9.27 8.93
CA PRO A 135 2.53 -8.84 8.15
C PRO A 135 3.04 -7.46 8.56
N VAL A 136 4.35 -7.24 8.42
CA VAL A 136 4.92 -5.90 8.60
C VAL A 136 4.51 -5.03 7.42
N ILE A 137 4.04 -3.82 7.68
CA ILE A 137 3.83 -2.82 6.64
C ILE A 137 4.87 -1.72 6.77
N GLU A 138 5.39 -1.27 5.64
CA GLU A 138 6.28 -0.12 5.54
C GLU A 138 5.73 0.88 4.52
N LEU A 139 5.75 2.16 4.86
CA LEU A 139 5.41 3.27 3.98
C LEU A 139 6.64 4.18 3.84
N GLN A 140 7.08 4.40 2.61
CA GLN A 140 8.23 5.24 2.27
C GLN A 140 7.92 6.14 1.05
N SER A 141 8.78 7.12 0.77
CA SER A 141 8.66 7.88 -0.47
C SER A 141 8.99 7.01 -1.70
N LEU A 142 8.33 7.27 -2.84
CA LEU A 142 8.63 6.57 -4.09
C LEU A 142 10.06 6.89 -4.58
N TYR A 143 10.57 8.08 -4.27
CA TYR A 143 11.96 8.45 -4.50
C TYR A 143 12.93 7.54 -3.73
N ASN A 144 12.66 7.29 -2.44
CA ASN A 144 13.49 6.37 -1.64
C ASN A 144 13.47 4.95 -2.21
N TYR A 145 12.31 4.51 -2.71
CA TYR A 145 12.21 3.19 -3.35
C TYR A 145 13.16 3.03 -4.53
N PHE A 146 13.31 4.05 -5.38
CA PHE A 146 14.15 3.98 -6.59
C PHE A 146 15.60 4.46 -6.43
N SER A 147 16.00 4.87 -5.22
CA SER A 147 17.32 5.46 -4.94
C SER A 147 18.53 4.63 -5.39
N ASN A 148 18.41 3.30 -5.42
CA ASN A 148 19.51 2.39 -5.74
C ASN A 148 19.62 2.02 -7.23
N ASN A 149 18.77 2.56 -8.11
CA ASN A 149 18.74 2.33 -9.56
C ASN A 149 18.66 0.85 -10.02
N ASP A 150 18.33 -0.06 -9.12
CA ASP A 150 18.25 -1.51 -9.34
C ASP A 150 16.83 -1.99 -9.66
N LYS A 151 15.85 -1.08 -9.67
CA LYS A 151 14.42 -1.39 -9.78
C LYS A 151 13.81 -0.83 -11.05
N SER A 152 12.90 -1.61 -11.63
CA SER A 152 12.16 -1.20 -12.83
C SER A 152 10.90 -0.38 -12.49
N ALA A 153 10.45 0.43 -13.45
CA ALA A 153 9.16 1.13 -13.37
C ALA A 153 7.95 0.18 -13.43
N ASN A 154 8.14 -1.10 -13.78
CA ASN A 154 7.08 -2.10 -13.75
C ASN A 154 6.60 -2.32 -12.31
N GLY A 155 5.29 -2.45 -12.12
CA GLY A 155 4.70 -2.64 -10.80
C GLY A 155 3.21 -2.36 -10.75
N ILE A 156 2.65 -2.48 -9.54
CA ILE A 156 1.25 -2.21 -9.24
C ILE A 156 1.19 -0.83 -8.58
N TYR A 157 0.44 0.08 -9.19
CA TYR A 157 0.24 1.42 -8.67
C TYR A 157 -1.24 1.66 -8.41
N THR A 158 -1.56 2.15 -7.22
CA THR A 158 -2.88 2.67 -6.89
C THR A 158 -2.85 4.18 -7.07
N ILE A 159 -3.74 4.67 -7.93
CA ILE A 159 -3.94 6.09 -8.21
C ILE A 159 -5.12 6.56 -7.34
N ILE A 160 -4.90 7.61 -6.56
CA ILE A 160 -5.85 8.11 -5.58
C ILE A 160 -6.17 9.56 -5.89
N PRO A 161 -7.19 9.81 -6.73
CA PRO A 161 -7.63 11.16 -7.02
C PRO A 161 -8.58 11.68 -5.94
N LYS A 162 -8.63 12.99 -5.75
CA LYS A 162 -9.64 13.64 -4.87
C LYS A 162 -11.08 13.34 -5.32
N SER A 163 -11.30 13.19 -6.63
CA SER A 163 -12.59 12.85 -7.23
C SER A 163 -12.42 12.01 -8.49
N ASN A 164 -13.44 11.23 -8.85
CA ASN A 164 -13.41 10.33 -10.01
C ASN A 164 -13.51 11.04 -11.39
N LYS A 165 -13.77 12.36 -11.43
CA LYS A 165 -14.00 13.13 -12.66
C LYS A 165 -12.87 13.03 -13.69
N ASN A 166 -11.64 12.83 -13.23
CA ASN A 166 -10.44 12.82 -14.08
C ASN A 166 -9.93 11.41 -14.39
N LYS A 167 -10.66 10.35 -14.04
CA LYS A 167 -10.16 8.96 -14.17
C LYS A 167 -9.73 8.63 -15.60
N GLU A 168 -10.57 8.92 -16.59
CA GLU A 168 -10.29 8.61 -18.01
C GLU A 168 -9.09 9.41 -18.54
N VAL A 169 -9.01 10.69 -18.18
CA VAL A 169 -7.89 11.56 -18.53
C VAL A 169 -6.58 11.04 -17.93
N LEU A 170 -6.58 10.66 -16.65
CA LEU A 170 -5.41 10.09 -15.97
C LEU A 170 -4.97 8.78 -16.60
N LEU A 171 -5.92 7.88 -16.91
CA LEU A 171 -5.63 6.63 -17.58
C LEU A 171 -4.99 6.86 -18.96
N LYS A 172 -5.50 7.84 -19.72
CA LYS A 172 -4.92 8.21 -21.00
C LYS A 172 -3.52 8.79 -20.86
N GLU A 173 -3.30 9.74 -19.95
CA GLU A 173 -1.98 10.33 -19.72
C GLU A 173 -0.94 9.28 -19.28
N MET A 174 -1.35 8.32 -18.44
CA MET A 174 -0.49 7.18 -18.03
C MET A 174 -0.27 6.18 -19.17
N SER A 175 -1.29 5.89 -19.96
CA SER A 175 -1.20 5.03 -21.15
C SER A 175 -0.19 5.59 -22.15
N ASP A 176 -0.31 6.88 -22.47
CA ASP A 176 0.57 7.61 -23.38
C ASP A 176 2.01 7.63 -22.83
N PHE A 177 2.20 7.88 -21.53
CA PHE A 177 3.53 7.92 -20.91
C PHE A 177 4.21 6.55 -20.92
N PHE A 178 3.53 5.49 -20.46
CA PHE A 178 4.13 4.16 -20.34
C PHE A 178 4.23 3.40 -21.66
N GLY A 179 3.57 3.88 -22.73
CA GLY A 179 3.49 3.18 -24.01
C GLY A 179 2.66 1.91 -23.93
N LEU A 180 1.65 1.88 -23.06
CA LEU A 180 0.78 0.74 -22.81
C LEU A 180 -0.65 1.09 -23.16
N THR A 181 -1.45 0.15 -23.67
CA THR A 181 -2.87 0.43 -23.87
C THR A 181 -3.59 0.60 -22.53
N ILE A 182 -4.71 1.36 -22.51
CA ILE A 182 -5.53 1.49 -21.30
C ILE A 182 -5.98 0.11 -20.78
N LYS A 183 -6.32 -0.82 -21.69
CA LYS A 183 -6.68 -2.19 -21.33
C LYS A 183 -5.54 -2.90 -20.62
N ASP A 184 -4.31 -2.78 -21.12
CA ASP A 184 -3.13 -3.37 -20.49
C ASP A 184 -2.87 -2.79 -19.11
N LEU A 185 -2.99 -1.46 -18.95
CA LEU A 185 -2.86 -0.80 -17.66
C LEU A 185 -3.92 -1.23 -16.64
N GLN A 186 -5.11 -1.63 -17.09
CA GLN A 186 -6.20 -2.03 -16.19
C GLN A 186 -6.24 -3.54 -15.93
N THR A 187 -5.46 -4.33 -16.66
CA THR A 187 -5.45 -5.79 -16.53
C THR A 187 -4.27 -6.24 -15.69
N PRO A 188 -4.48 -6.98 -14.60
CA PRO A 188 -3.39 -7.55 -13.83
C PRO A 188 -2.66 -8.59 -14.68
N LYS A 189 -1.43 -8.27 -15.12
CA LYS A 189 -0.54 -9.23 -15.81
C LYS A 189 0.40 -9.98 -14.86
N MET A 190 0.51 -9.52 -13.62
CA MET A 190 1.21 -10.21 -12.53
C MET A 190 0.16 -10.73 -11.55
N HIS A 191 0.07 -12.04 -11.37
CA HIS A 191 -0.55 -12.59 -10.17
C HIS A 191 0.30 -12.18 -8.97
N SER A 192 -0.33 -11.62 -7.95
CA SER A 192 0.29 -11.48 -6.64
C SER A 192 0.79 -12.87 -6.24
N LYS A 193 2.05 -12.99 -5.82
CA LYS A 193 2.77 -14.25 -5.63
C LYS A 193 2.25 -15.09 -4.43
N LYS A 194 0.98 -14.94 -4.05
CA LYS A 194 0.32 -15.51 -2.87
C LYS A 194 -0.89 -16.40 -3.20
N ASP A 195 -1.24 -16.58 -4.45
CA ASP A 195 -2.34 -17.49 -4.86
C ASP A 195 -1.86 -18.94 -5.13
N THR A 196 -0.73 -19.36 -4.53
CA THR A 196 -0.26 -20.76 -4.52
C THR A 196 0.14 -21.23 -3.15
#